data_AF-A0A7S3KKC7-F1
#
_entry.id   AF-A0A7S3KKC7-F1
#
_cell.length_a   1.000
_cell.length_b   1.000
_cell.length_c   1.000
_cell.angle_alpha   90.00
_cell.angle_beta   90.00
_cell.angle_gamma   90.00
#
_symmetry.space_group_name_H-M   'P 1'
#
loop_
_entity.id
_entity.type
_entity.pdbx_description
1 polymer ?
#
loop_
_entity_poly.entity_id
_entity_poly.type
_entity_poly.pdbx_seq_one_letter_code
_entity_poly.pdbx_strand_id
1 'polypeptide(L)'
;MKKMLTKQPSTPVLCSECPGWVCYAEKVVGDVSIPFMSEIKSPQQIQGNLIKTQANRKLFQADPDQEAPEKVVHICVMPCYDKKLEAVRPAGVINNINDIADEKLGVEVDAVIATHELADLFQKRGIDIKQLLEEEKKEESKIIQNFEKDIC
;
A
#
# COMPACT_ATOMS: atom_id res chain seq x y z
N MET A 1 -28.38 6.37 -5.87
CA MET A 1 -27.45 5.48 -5.12
C MET A 1 -27.79 4.00 -5.36
N LYS A 2 -27.66 3.50 -6.60
CA LYS A 2 -27.80 2.07 -6.93
C LYS A 2 -26.98 1.76 -8.18
N LYS A 3 -25.69 1.51 -8.01
CA LYS A 3 -24.86 0.69 -8.89
C LYS A 3 -23.79 0.04 -8.01
N MET A 4 -23.35 -1.16 -8.39
CA MET A 4 -22.29 -2.00 -7.77
C MET A 4 -22.83 -2.82 -6.58
N LEU A 5 -23.07 -4.13 -6.66
CA LEU A 5 -22.25 -5.24 -7.20
C LEU A 5 -23.11 -6.17 -8.07
N THR A 6 -22.80 -6.32 -9.36
CA THR A 6 -23.61 -7.12 -10.30
C THR A 6 -23.16 -8.58 -10.44
N LYS A 7 -22.21 -9.05 -9.63
CA LYS A 7 -21.77 -10.45 -9.60
C LYS A 7 -21.54 -10.88 -8.16
N GLN A 8 -22.27 -11.89 -7.69
CA GLN A 8 -22.02 -12.48 -6.38
C GLN A 8 -20.71 -13.28 -6.45
N PRO A 9 -19.73 -13.05 -5.57
CA PRO A 9 -18.50 -13.82 -5.54
C PRO A 9 -18.81 -15.29 -5.18
N SER A 10 -18.05 -16.23 -5.75
CA SER A 10 -18.21 -17.64 -5.42
C SER A 10 -17.86 -17.87 -3.95
N THR A 11 -18.61 -18.71 -3.24
CA THR A 11 -18.39 -18.99 -1.82
C THR A 11 -17.82 -20.40 -1.60
N PRO A 12 -16.83 -20.57 -0.71
CA PRO A 12 -16.27 -19.58 0.22
C PRO A 12 -15.34 -18.56 -0.47
N VAL A 13 -15.28 -17.34 0.08
CA VAL A 13 -14.34 -16.32 -0.42
C VAL A 13 -12.95 -16.56 0.18
N LEU A 14 -11.94 -16.68 -0.67
CA LEU A 14 -10.54 -16.88 -0.33
C LEU A 14 -9.79 -15.56 -0.29
N CYS A 15 -8.93 -15.37 0.72
CA CYS A 15 -8.10 -14.17 0.84
C CYS A 15 -7.13 -14.06 -0.36
N SER A 16 -6.88 -12.83 -0.82
CA SER A 16 -5.98 -12.52 -1.93
C SER A 16 -4.85 -11.54 -1.56
N GLU A 17 -4.67 -11.27 -0.26
CA GLU A 17 -3.67 -10.33 0.24
C GLU A 17 -2.23 -10.82 0.03
N CYS A 18 -2.00 -12.13 0.16
CA CYS A 18 -0.67 -12.74 0.10
C CYS A 18 -0.27 -13.01 -1.36
N PRO A 19 0.78 -12.36 -1.89
CA PRO A 19 1.14 -12.52 -3.30
C PRO A 19 1.66 -13.93 -3.62
N GLY A 20 2.30 -14.60 -2.65
CA GLY A 20 2.72 -16.00 -2.79
C GLY A 20 1.54 -16.94 -2.96
N TRP A 21 0.47 -16.75 -2.17
CA TRP A 21 -0.78 -17.50 -2.33
C TRP A 21 -1.44 -17.21 -3.68
N VAL A 22 -1.54 -15.94 -4.08
CA VAL A 22 -2.09 -15.56 -5.39
C VAL A 22 -1.30 -16.22 -6.53
N CYS A 23 0.04 -16.19 -6.47
CA CYS A 23 0.88 -16.85 -7.46
C CYS A 23 0.67 -18.37 -7.49
N TYR A 24 0.53 -19.01 -6.33
CA TYR A 24 0.25 -20.45 -6.25
C TYR A 24 -1.13 -20.80 -6.81
N ALA A 25 -2.16 -20.02 -6.46
CA ALA A 25 -3.50 -20.15 -6.98
C ALA A 25 -3.54 -20.03 -8.51
N GLU A 26 -2.85 -19.03 -9.07
CA GLU A 26 -2.78 -18.81 -10.53
C GLU A 26 -2.01 -19.90 -11.27
N LYS A 27 -0.87 -20.35 -10.74
CA LYS A 27 0.07 -21.21 -11.47
C LYS A 27 -0.12 -22.70 -11.23
N VAL A 28 -0.62 -23.07 -10.05
CA VAL A 28 -0.67 -24.48 -9.62
C VAL A 28 -2.10 -24.97 -9.49
N VAL A 29 -2.97 -24.22 -8.80
CA VAL A 29 -4.36 -24.63 -8.57
C VAL A 29 -5.24 -24.34 -9.79
N GLY A 30 -4.99 -23.21 -10.46
CA GLY A 30 -5.68 -22.80 -11.68
C GLY A 30 -7.16 -22.47 -11.44
N ASP A 31 -7.98 -22.79 -12.45
CA ASP A 31 -9.40 -22.40 -12.54
C ASP A 31 -10.27 -22.86 -11.36
N VAL A 32 -9.81 -23.81 -10.55
CA VAL A 32 -10.53 -24.28 -9.37
C VAL A 32 -10.59 -23.21 -8.27
N SER A 33 -9.50 -22.47 -8.03
CA SER A 33 -9.45 -21.47 -6.94
C SER A 33 -9.82 -20.06 -7.38
N ILE A 34 -9.52 -19.69 -8.63
CA ILE A 34 -9.68 -18.31 -9.12
C ILE A 34 -11.09 -17.73 -8.90
N PRO A 35 -12.20 -18.46 -9.14
CA PRO A 35 -13.55 -17.93 -8.94
C PRO A 35 -13.90 -17.59 -7.49
N PHE A 36 -13.13 -18.12 -6.53
CA PHE A 36 -13.35 -17.94 -5.10
C PHE A 36 -12.42 -16.87 -4.51
N MET A 37 -11.42 -16.39 -5.26
CA MET A 37 -10.48 -15.38 -4.78
C MET A 37 -11.17 -14.03 -4.59
N SER A 38 -10.84 -13.35 -3.50
CA SER A 38 -11.25 -11.98 -3.25
C SER A 38 -10.71 -11.04 -4.34
N GLU A 39 -11.60 -10.23 -4.92
CA GLU A 39 -11.25 -9.18 -5.89
C GLU A 39 -10.68 -7.91 -5.21
N ILE A 40 -10.68 -7.87 -3.87
CA ILE A 40 -10.13 -6.76 -3.10
C ILE A 40 -8.60 -6.77 -3.21
N LYS A 41 -8.02 -5.63 -3.58
CA LYS A 41 -6.56 -5.39 -3.59
C LYS A 41 -5.96 -5.57 -2.19
N SER A 42 -4.66 -5.89 -2.11
CA SER A 42 -4.00 -5.96 -0.79
C SER A 42 -3.90 -4.58 -0.13
N PRO A 43 -3.68 -4.52 1.20
CA PRO A 43 -3.50 -3.25 1.92
C PRO A 43 -2.42 -2.33 1.33
N GLN A 44 -1.31 -2.91 0.84
CA GLN A 44 -0.23 -2.16 0.18
C GLN A 44 -0.76 -1.40 -1.06
N GLN A 45 -1.50 -2.12 -1.90
CA GLN A 45 -2.06 -1.58 -3.15
C GLN A 45 -3.18 -0.58 -2.88
N ILE A 46 -4.05 -0.86 -1.89
CA ILE A 46 -5.11 0.07 -1.46
C ILE A 46 -4.50 1.37 -0.93
N GLN A 47 -3.47 1.29 -0.10
CA GLN A 47 -2.81 2.46 0.47
C GLN A 47 -2.17 3.32 -0.62
N GLY A 48 -1.43 2.70 -1.55
CA GLY A 48 -0.83 3.41 -2.68
C GLY A 48 -1.86 4.12 -3.55
N ASN A 49 -2.96 3.43 -3.86
CA ASN A 49 -4.09 4.01 -4.59
C ASN A 49 -4.70 5.21 -3.85
N LEU A 50 -4.93 5.09 -2.53
CA LEU A 50 -5.51 6.16 -1.73
C LEU A 50 -4.60 7.39 -1.67
N ILE A 51 -3.31 7.19 -1.39
CA ILE A 51 -2.33 8.26 -1.27
C ILE A 51 -2.22 9.02 -2.59
N LYS A 52 -2.05 8.31 -3.72
CA LYS A 52 -1.88 8.95 -5.03
C LYS A 52 -3.17 9.60 -5.52
N THR A 53 -4.33 8.99 -5.26
CA THR A 53 -5.63 9.60 -5.58
C THR A 53 -5.87 10.87 -4.77
N GLN A 54 -5.59 10.85 -3.45
CA GLN A 54 -5.75 12.03 -2.61
C GLN A 54 -4.76 13.13 -2.95
N ALA A 55 -3.50 12.76 -3.22
CA ALA A 55 -2.50 13.68 -3.72
C ALA A 55 -3.04 14.36 -4.98
N ASN A 56 -3.31 13.58 -6.03
CA ASN A 56 -3.83 14.07 -7.31
C ASN A 56 -5.06 14.99 -7.13
N ARG A 57 -6.02 14.65 -6.29
CA ARG A 57 -7.20 15.51 -6.02
C ARG A 57 -6.83 16.87 -5.43
N LYS A 58 -5.84 16.95 -4.55
CA LYS A 58 -5.32 18.24 -4.04
C LYS A 58 -4.54 18.97 -5.13
N LEU A 59 -3.82 18.23 -5.98
CA LEU A 59 -3.08 18.78 -7.13
C LEU A 59 -4.02 19.42 -8.17
N PHE A 60 -5.17 18.80 -8.46
CA PHE A 60 -6.19 19.34 -9.38
C PHE A 60 -7.05 20.47 -8.79
N GLN A 61 -6.91 20.76 -7.50
CA GLN A 61 -7.47 21.96 -6.86
C GLN A 61 -6.45 23.10 -6.78
N ALA A 62 -5.20 22.86 -7.16
CA ALA A 62 -4.18 23.89 -7.28
C ALA A 62 -4.47 24.75 -8.51
N ASP A 63 -4.13 26.03 -8.38
CA ASP A 63 -4.32 27.08 -9.40
C ASP A 63 -3.81 26.60 -10.78
N PRO A 64 -4.54 26.78 -11.89
CA PRO A 64 -4.03 26.47 -13.23
C PRO A 64 -2.70 27.18 -13.58
N ASP A 65 -2.33 28.23 -12.85
CA ASP A 65 -1.05 28.94 -12.98
C ASP A 65 0.06 28.41 -12.05
N GLN A 66 -0.21 27.41 -11.20
CA GLN A 66 0.83 26.74 -10.40
C GLN A 66 1.50 25.59 -11.17
N GLU A 67 2.83 25.51 -11.08
CA GLU A 67 3.61 24.39 -11.61
C GLU A 67 3.01 23.05 -11.13
N ALA A 68 2.93 22.08 -12.06
CA ALA A 68 2.40 20.76 -11.76
C ALA A 68 3.11 20.20 -10.51
N PRO A 69 2.38 19.93 -9.42
CA PRO A 69 2.98 19.56 -8.15
C PRO A 69 3.82 18.27 -8.27
N GLU A 70 4.88 18.22 -7.45
CA GLU A 70 5.88 17.15 -7.47
C GLU A 70 5.24 15.75 -7.47
N LYS A 71 5.81 14.87 -8.30
CA LYS A 71 5.40 13.47 -8.42
C LYS A 71 5.45 12.79 -7.05
N VAL A 72 4.29 12.41 -6.51
CA VAL A 72 4.23 11.64 -5.26
C VAL A 72 4.78 10.23 -5.47
N VAL A 73 5.80 9.89 -4.68
CA VAL A 73 6.42 8.56 -4.64
C VAL A 73 5.96 7.83 -3.38
N HIS A 74 5.35 6.67 -3.55
CA HIS A 74 4.88 5.80 -2.48
C HIS A 74 5.82 4.59 -2.34
N ILE A 75 6.52 4.52 -1.21
CA ILE A 75 7.45 3.44 -0.87
C ILE A 75 6.92 2.70 0.34
N CYS A 76 6.87 1.38 0.27
CA CYS A 76 6.43 0.54 1.38
C CYS A 76 7.60 -0.22 2.01
N VAL A 77 7.59 -0.36 3.34
CA VAL A 77 8.46 -1.30 4.05
C VAL A 77 7.66 -2.56 4.35
N MET A 78 8.12 -3.72 3.91
CA MET A 78 7.35 -4.97 3.99
C MET A 78 8.18 -6.13 4.55
N PRO A 79 7.57 -7.02 5.35
CA PRO A 79 8.25 -8.22 5.86
C PRO A 79 8.28 -9.36 4.83
N CYS A 80 7.81 -9.14 3.61
CA CYS A 80 7.65 -10.16 2.58
C CYS A 80 8.28 -9.70 1.26
N TYR A 81 9.11 -10.56 0.66
CA TYR A 81 9.72 -10.29 -0.64
C TYR A 81 8.71 -10.27 -1.78
N ASP A 82 7.70 -11.13 -1.73
CA ASP A 82 6.70 -11.24 -2.81
C ASP A 82 5.85 -9.96 -2.95
N LYS A 83 5.86 -9.08 -1.94
CA LYS A 83 5.25 -7.75 -2.06
C LYS A 83 5.93 -6.87 -3.11
N LYS A 84 7.20 -7.12 -3.44
CA LYS A 84 7.88 -6.52 -4.60
C LYS A 84 7.25 -7.00 -5.90
N LEU A 85 6.97 -8.29 -6.01
CA LEU A 85 6.30 -8.87 -7.18
C LEU A 85 4.89 -8.32 -7.33
N GLU A 86 4.18 -8.14 -6.22
CA GLU A 86 2.86 -7.48 -6.22
C GLU A 86 2.95 -6.02 -6.68
N ALA A 87 3.95 -5.26 -6.24
CA ALA A 87 4.13 -3.85 -6.61
C ALA A 87 4.37 -3.63 -8.11
N VAL A 88 5.04 -4.58 -8.78
CA VAL A 88 5.32 -4.52 -10.22
C VAL A 88 4.24 -5.17 -11.08
N ARG A 89 3.17 -5.72 -10.48
CA ARG A 89 2.04 -6.25 -11.26
C ARG A 89 1.41 -5.08 -12.04
N PRO A 90 1.13 -5.24 -13.35
CA PRO A 90 0.42 -4.22 -14.10
C PRO A 90 -0.93 -3.92 -13.43
N ALA A 91 -1.22 -2.63 -13.24
CA ALA A 91 -2.51 -2.18 -12.73
C ALA A 91 -3.62 -2.70 -13.66
N GLY A 92 -4.44 -3.64 -13.17
CA GLY A 92 -5.58 -4.18 -13.92
C GLY A 92 -5.53 -5.65 -14.35
N VAL A 93 -4.60 -6.47 -13.86
CA VAL A 93 -4.61 -7.93 -14.13
C VAL A 93 -5.42 -8.72 -13.09
N ILE A 94 -6.59 -8.20 -12.69
CA ILE A 94 -7.66 -9.06 -12.16
C ILE A 94 -8.76 -9.05 -13.22
N ASN A 95 -8.85 -10.17 -13.93
CA ASN A 95 -9.72 -10.38 -15.07
C ASN A 95 -11.17 -10.03 -14.76
N ASN A 96 -11.78 -9.23 -15.64
CA ASN A 96 -13.21 -8.92 -15.74
C ASN A 96 -13.80 -7.88 -14.77
N ILE A 97 -13.49 -6.59 -14.97
CA ILE A 97 -14.53 -5.57 -15.00
C ILE A 97 -14.11 -4.45 -15.96
N ASN A 98 -14.99 -4.11 -16.90
CA ASN A 98 -14.86 -3.02 -17.87
C ASN A 98 -14.88 -1.61 -17.25
N ASP A 99 -14.36 -1.44 -16.03
CA ASP A 99 -14.41 -0.16 -15.33
C ASP A 99 -12.99 0.38 -15.18
N ILE A 100 -12.65 1.22 -16.16
CA ILE A 100 -11.65 2.29 -16.05
C ILE A 100 -10.33 1.77 -15.48
N ALA A 101 -9.57 1.07 -16.33
CA ALA A 101 -8.13 1.23 -16.28
C ALA A 101 -7.88 2.73 -16.47
N ASP A 102 -7.86 3.47 -15.37
CA ASP A 102 -7.41 4.84 -15.37
C ASP A 102 -5.91 4.72 -15.61
N GLU A 103 -5.54 4.63 -16.89
CA GLU A 103 -4.16 4.63 -17.39
C GLU A 103 -3.39 5.84 -16.82
N LYS A 104 -4.14 6.83 -16.32
CA LYS A 104 -3.69 8.02 -15.59
C LYS A 104 -3.24 7.78 -14.15
N LEU A 105 -3.64 6.70 -13.46
CA LEU A 105 -3.34 6.56 -12.03
C LEU A 105 -1.90 6.13 -11.72
N GLY A 106 -1.15 5.71 -12.74
CA GLY A 106 0.23 5.26 -12.59
C GLY A 106 0.37 4.03 -11.68
N VAL A 107 1.61 3.66 -11.37
CA VAL A 107 1.92 2.56 -10.44
C VAL A 107 1.42 2.91 -9.05
N GLU A 108 0.68 2.05 -8.34
CA GLU A 108 0.23 2.38 -6.97
C GLU A 108 1.38 2.43 -5.96
N VAL A 109 2.39 1.57 -6.13
CA VAL A 109 3.53 1.39 -5.21
C VAL A 109 4.81 1.46 -6.01
N ASP A 110 5.59 2.55 -5.85
CA ASP A 110 6.78 2.78 -6.67
C ASP A 110 7.95 1.89 -6.25
N ALA A 111 8.06 1.57 -4.95
CA ALA A 111 9.09 0.67 -4.44
C ALA A 111 8.63 -0.05 -3.17
N VAL A 112 9.16 -1.26 -2.98
CA VAL A 112 9.01 -2.03 -1.74
C VAL A 112 10.40 -2.35 -1.21
N ILE A 113 10.65 -1.96 0.03
CA ILE A 113 11.86 -2.24 0.79
C ILE A 113 11.53 -3.36 1.76
N ALA A 114 12.24 -4.48 1.67
CA ALA A 114 12.09 -5.55 2.62
C ALA A 114 12.71 -5.16 3.97
N THR A 115 12.21 -5.71 5.08
CA THR A 115 12.68 -5.40 6.43
C THR A 115 14.19 -5.56 6.61
N HIS A 116 14.79 -6.60 6.02
CA HIS A 116 16.25 -6.80 6.06
C HIS A 116 17.02 -5.76 5.21
N GLU A 117 16.49 -5.31 4.06
CA GLU A 117 17.13 -4.26 3.26
C GLU A 117 17.16 -2.93 4.01
N LEU A 118 16.09 -2.65 4.76
CA LEU A 118 16.04 -1.49 5.64
C LEU A 118 17.05 -1.62 6.79
N ALA A 119 17.16 -2.80 7.39
CA ALA A 119 18.17 -3.07 8.44
C ALA A 119 19.60 -2.88 7.92
N ASP A 120 19.90 -3.42 6.73
CA ASP A 120 21.20 -3.25 6.06
C ASP A 120 21.49 -1.78 5.75
N LEU A 121 20.48 -1.03 5.33
CA LEU A 121 20.60 0.41 5.06
C LEU A 121 20.95 1.18 6.33
N PHE A 122 20.31 0.86 7.45
CA PHE A 122 20.62 1.49 8.75
C PHE A 122 22.05 1.17 9.19
N GLN A 123 22.48 -0.08 9.09
CA GLN A 123 23.86 -0.47 9.41
C GLN A 123 24.88 0.28 8.53
N LYS A 124 24.64 0.36 7.21
CA LYS A 124 25.51 1.09 6.27
C LYS A 124 25.59 2.59 6.56
N ARG A 125 24.52 3.18 7.09
CA ARG A 125 24.45 4.60 7.45
C ARG A 125 24.94 4.89 8.87
N GLY A 126 25.32 3.86 9.65
CA GLY A 126 25.69 4.02 11.05
C GLY A 126 24.53 4.45 11.95
N ILE A 127 23.29 4.13 11.55
CA ILE A 127 22.08 4.47 12.30
C ILE A 127 21.81 3.37 13.32
N ASP A 128 21.84 3.72 14.62
CA ASP A 128 21.41 2.83 15.70
C ASP A 128 19.91 3.01 15.97
N ILE A 129 19.12 2.05 15.50
CA ILE A 129 17.66 2.04 15.68
C ILE A 129 17.29 2.00 17.16
N LYS A 130 18.07 1.30 18.01
CA LYS A 130 17.75 1.19 19.44
C LYS A 130 17.85 2.54 20.11
N GLN A 131 18.91 3.30 19.78
CA GLN A 131 19.09 4.64 20.29
C GLN A 131 17.94 5.55 19.83
N LEU A 132 17.57 5.53 18.55
CA LEU A 132 16.46 6.34 18.03
C LEU A 132 15.13 6.03 18.75
N LEU A 133 14.82 4.76 18.97
CA LEU A 133 13.60 4.35 19.68
C LEU A 133 13.60 4.78 21.15
N GLU A 134 14.76 4.82 21.80
CA GLU A 134 14.87 5.35 23.17
C GLU A 134 14.67 6.87 23.22
N GLU A 135 15.15 7.59 22.21
CA GLU A 135 14.95 9.03 22.07
C GLU A 135 13.47 9.37 21.82
N GLU A 136 12.79 8.66 20.92
CA GLU A 136 11.34 8.82 20.68
C GLU A 136 10.51 8.54 21.95
N LYS A 137 10.79 7.45 22.67
CA LYS A 137 10.09 7.14 23.93
C LYS A 137 10.26 8.22 25.00
N LYS A 138 11.44 8.83 25.07
CA LYS A 138 11.70 9.96 25.99
C LYS A 138 10.89 11.18 25.56
N GLU A 139 10.81 11.46 24.26
CA GLU A 139 10.01 12.56 23.72
C GLU A 139 8.51 12.37 24.01
N GLU A 140 7.96 11.19 23.74
CA GLU A 140 6.57 10.83 24.06
C GLU A 140 6.27 10.97 25.55
N SER A 141 7.19 10.49 26.41
CA SER A 141 7.05 10.60 27.86
C SER A 141 6.99 12.06 28.34
N LYS A 142 7.80 12.96 27.73
CA LYS A 142 7.74 14.40 28.04
C LYS A 142 6.42 15.02 27.61
N ILE A 143 5.89 14.64 26.44
CA ILE A 143 4.61 15.14 25.93
C ILE A 143 3.49 14.75 26.90
N ILE A 144 3.46 13.49 27.33
CA ILE A 144 2.46 13.00 28.30
C ILE A 144 2.58 13.75 29.63
N GLN A 145 3.80 13.91 30.16
CA GLN A 145 4.02 14.64 31.42
C GLN A 145 3.64 16.12 31.35
N ASN A 146 3.83 16.77 30.19
CA ASN A 146 3.42 18.16 30.00
C ASN A 146 1.90 18.27 29.88
N PHE A 147 1.27 17.34 29.16
CA PHE A 147 -0.19 17.28 29.05
C PHE A 147 -0.86 17.06 30.41
N GLU A 148 -0.31 16.20 31.28
CA GLU A 148 -0.79 15.99 32.64
C GLU A 148 -0.67 17.24 33.52
N LYS A 149 0.35 18.07 33.30
CA LYS A 149 0.53 19.34 34.02
C LYS A 149 -0.42 20.44 33.54
N ASP A 150 -0.78 20.44 32.25
CA ASP A 150 -1.69 21.43 31.67
C ASP A 150 -3.17 21.17 32.01
N ILE A 151 -3.50 19.97 32.52
CA ILE A 151 -4.86 19.58 32.95
C ILE A 151 -5.12 19.88 34.44
N CYS A 152 -4.08 20.15 35.24
CA CYS A 152 -4.15 20.33 36.68
C CYS A 152 -4.08 21.80 37.11
#